data_AF-A0A2V8ZDI9-F1
#
_entry.id   AF-A0A2V8ZDI9-F1
#
_cell.length_a   1.000
_cell.length_b   1.000
_cell.length_c   1.000
_cell.angle_alpha   90.00
_cell.angle_beta   90.00
_cell.angle_gamma   90.00
#
_symmetry.space_group_name_H-M   'P 1'
#
loop_
_entity.id
_entity.type
_entity.pdbx_description
1 polymer ?
#
loop_
_entity_poly.entity_id
_entity_poly.type
_entity_poly.pdbx_seq_one_letter_code
_entity_poly.pdbx_strand_id
1 'polypeptide(L)'
;MKGKRYILALSGAVTAALFLTLTAHGAEQGGAASAGPAEEIFKWMNFAIWAGALLWLCLKKAPGWFRGRAEAISCAITKAGNAKAAAAAQLREAEMKLANLEKEVAELRALAEQEAAAEVTRIRIATRSDLEKIAAAANAEIEAAERASRLELKALAAKLAVEGAESLLAKQLTAQAQAGLIGNFVKSLEGMPN
;
A
#
# COMPACT_ATOMS: atom_id res chain seq x y z
N MET A 1 -10.61 26.14 42.29
CA MET A 1 -9.92 25.62 43.50
C MET A 1 -8.69 26.41 43.98
N LYS A 2 -8.25 27.48 43.28
CA LYS A 2 -7.09 28.28 43.72
C LYS A 2 -7.44 29.23 44.89
N GLY A 3 -8.64 29.83 44.90
CA GLY A 3 -9.06 30.78 45.94
C GLY A 3 -9.09 30.21 47.37
N LYS A 4 -9.45 28.93 47.57
CA LYS A 4 -9.50 28.30 48.90
C LYS A 4 -8.11 28.01 49.49
N ARG A 5 -7.07 27.88 48.65
CA ARG A 5 -5.68 27.71 49.06
C ARG A 5 -5.06 29.05 49.47
N TYR A 6 -5.41 30.14 48.76
CA TYR A 6 -5.02 31.49 49.14
C TYR A 6 -5.69 31.93 50.44
N ILE A 7 -6.97 31.63 50.67
CA ILE A 7 -7.65 31.99 51.93
C ILE A 7 -7.03 31.25 53.13
N LEU A 8 -6.63 29.97 52.98
CA LEU A 8 -5.96 29.25 54.05
C LEU A 8 -4.53 29.76 54.31
N ALA A 9 -3.79 30.10 53.26
CA ALA A 9 -2.45 30.69 53.38
C ALA A 9 -2.49 32.11 53.95
N LEU A 10 -3.49 32.91 53.57
CA LEU A 10 -3.71 34.25 54.07
C LEU A 10 -4.13 34.21 55.55
N SER A 11 -5.00 33.26 55.93
CA SER A 11 -5.35 33.05 57.34
C SER A 11 -4.13 32.64 58.17
N GLY A 12 -3.28 31.74 57.67
CA GLY A 12 -2.04 31.32 58.32
C GLY A 12 -1.03 32.46 58.47
N ALA A 13 -0.88 33.28 57.42
CA ALA A 13 0.00 34.45 57.43
C ALA A 13 -0.52 35.56 58.37
N VAL A 14 -1.84 35.79 58.41
CA VAL A 14 -2.47 36.74 59.34
C VAL A 14 -2.32 36.28 60.78
N THR A 15 -2.47 34.98 61.06
CA THR A 15 -2.25 34.42 62.40
C THR A 15 -0.78 34.47 62.83
N ALA A 16 0.15 34.22 61.90
CA ALA A 16 1.59 34.34 62.17
C ALA A 16 2.00 35.81 62.37
N ALA A 17 1.42 36.74 61.60
CA ALA A 17 1.63 38.18 61.77
C ALA A 17 1.06 38.70 63.10
N LEU A 18 -0.10 38.20 63.53
CA LEU A 18 -0.70 38.53 64.83
C LEU A 18 0.13 37.98 66.00
N PHE A 19 0.74 36.80 65.82
CA PHE A 19 1.67 36.23 66.80
C PHE A 19 2.97 37.04 66.89
N LEU A 20 3.51 37.47 65.75
CA LEU A 20 4.72 38.31 65.68
C LEU A 20 4.50 39.69 66.31
N THR A 21 3.33 40.31 66.12
CA THR A 21 3.00 41.62 66.71
C THR A 21 2.69 41.55 68.21
N LEU A 22 2.05 40.47 68.70
CA LEU A 22 1.92 40.24 70.15
C LEU A 22 3.28 40.01 70.83
N THR A 23 4.19 39.29 70.19
CA THR A 23 5.56 39.13 70.71
C THR A 23 6.37 40.43 70.66
N ALA A 24 6.14 41.28 69.66
CA ALA A 24 6.79 42.60 69.57
C ALA A 24 6.28 43.58 70.63
N HIS A 25 4.99 43.56 70.99
CA HIS A 25 4.46 44.35 72.11
C HIS A 25 4.81 43.79 73.50
N GLY A 26 5.29 42.54 73.59
CA GLY A 26 5.85 41.96 74.82
C GLY A 26 7.36 42.12 74.97
N ALA A 27 8.06 42.63 73.95
CA ALA A 27 9.52 42.73 73.91
C ALA A 27 10.06 44.14 74.28
N GLU A 28 9.20 45.11 74.60
CA GLU A 28 9.57 46.48 74.99
C GLU A 28 9.69 46.66 76.53
N GLN A 29 9.96 45.59 77.29
CA GLN A 29 10.54 45.66 78.64
C GLN A 29 11.70 44.66 78.75
N GLY A 30 12.78 44.98 78.05
CA GLY A 30 14.07 44.31 78.21
C GLY A 30 14.84 44.89 79.39
N GLY A 31 14.74 44.25 80.55
CA GLY A 31 15.66 44.45 81.67
C GLY A 31 15.88 43.11 82.35
N ALA A 32 17.09 42.57 82.23
CA ALA A 32 17.49 41.27 82.76
C ALA A 32 17.11 41.08 84.24
N ALA A 33 16.06 40.29 84.50
CA ALA A 33 15.72 39.78 85.82
C ALA A 33 14.98 38.44 85.63
N SER A 34 15.60 37.36 86.11
CA SER A 34 15.05 36.01 86.33
C SER A 34 13.74 35.66 85.62
N ALA A 35 13.81 34.81 84.61
CA ALA A 35 12.65 34.10 84.06
C ALA A 35 11.87 33.44 85.22
N GLY A 36 10.77 34.07 85.64
CA GLY A 36 9.87 33.49 86.63
C GLY A 36 9.12 32.31 86.00
N PRO A 37 8.77 31.27 86.78
CA PRO A 37 7.97 30.14 86.28
C PRO A 37 6.71 30.57 85.52
N ALA A 38 6.14 31.74 85.85
CA ALA A 38 4.94 32.29 85.22
C ALA A 38 5.09 32.65 83.74
N GLU A 39 6.23 33.20 83.30
CA GLU A 39 6.44 33.53 81.87
C GLU A 39 6.61 32.28 81.01
N GLU A 40 7.26 31.26 81.56
CA GLU A 40 7.47 29.99 80.87
C GLU A 40 6.16 29.20 80.75
N ILE A 41 5.31 29.22 81.78
CA ILE A 41 3.95 28.65 81.75
C ILE A 41 3.09 29.35 80.68
N PHE A 42 3.18 30.69 80.56
CA PHE A 42 2.39 31.43 79.57
C PHE A 42 2.82 31.12 78.12
N LYS A 43 4.13 30.91 77.88
CA LYS A 43 4.68 30.47 76.60
C LYS A 43 4.20 29.06 76.24
N TRP A 44 4.27 28.11 77.18
CA TRP A 44 3.79 26.74 76.98
C TRP A 44 2.27 26.66 76.74
N MET A 45 1.48 27.50 77.43
CA MET A 45 0.04 27.59 77.22
C MET A 45 -0.30 28.11 75.81
N ASN A 46 0.38 29.17 75.36
CA ASN A 46 0.21 29.67 73.99
C ASN A 46 0.62 28.62 72.94
N PHE A 47 1.75 27.93 73.16
CA PHE A 47 2.18 26.84 72.28
C PHE A 47 1.15 25.71 72.25
N ALA A 48 0.58 25.31 73.39
CA ALA A 48 -0.45 24.28 73.46
C ALA A 48 -1.73 24.66 72.70
N ILE A 49 -2.14 25.93 72.76
CA ILE A 49 -3.31 26.44 72.01
C ILE A 49 -3.04 26.36 70.50
N TRP A 50 -1.88 26.82 70.03
CA TRP A 50 -1.51 26.74 68.61
C TRP A 50 -1.28 25.32 68.13
N ALA A 51 -0.62 24.48 68.92
CA ALA A 51 -0.41 23.07 68.63
C ALA A 51 -1.75 22.33 68.56
N GLY A 52 -2.68 22.62 69.47
CA GLY A 52 -4.05 22.07 69.45
C GLY A 52 -4.83 22.50 68.21
N ALA A 53 -4.80 23.79 67.85
CA ALA A 53 -5.45 24.31 66.65
C ALA A 53 -4.86 23.71 65.36
N LEU A 54 -3.53 23.58 65.28
CA LEU A 54 -2.84 22.95 64.17
C LEU A 54 -3.17 21.47 64.06
N LEU A 55 -3.15 20.74 65.20
CA LEU A 55 -3.50 19.33 65.26
C LEU A 55 -4.95 19.11 64.81
N TRP A 56 -5.89 19.95 65.25
CA TRP A 56 -7.30 19.89 64.83
C TRP A 56 -7.46 20.14 63.32
N LEU A 57 -6.76 21.12 62.76
CA LEU A 57 -6.78 21.40 61.32
C LEU A 57 -6.17 20.24 60.51
N CYS A 58 -5.05 19.70 60.96
CA CYS A 58 -4.38 18.55 60.35
C CYS A 58 -5.28 17.31 60.39
N LEU A 59 -5.86 16.97 61.54
CA LEU A 59 -6.79 15.84 61.69
C LEU A 59 -8.02 15.99 60.79
N LYS A 60 -8.53 17.22 60.63
CA LYS A 60 -9.72 17.49 59.80
C LYS A 60 -9.42 17.52 58.30
N LYS A 61 -8.19 17.83 57.86
CA LYS A 61 -7.84 18.00 56.44
C LYS A 61 -6.96 16.90 55.85
N ALA A 62 -6.10 16.27 56.66
CA ALA A 62 -5.22 15.18 56.25
C ALA A 62 -5.97 13.98 55.63
N PRO A 63 -7.05 13.43 56.22
CA PRO A 63 -7.68 12.23 55.67
C PRO A 63 -8.26 12.45 54.27
N GLY A 64 -8.79 13.65 53.97
CA GLY A 64 -9.28 13.97 52.63
C GLY A 64 -8.17 14.04 51.57
N TRP A 65 -6.99 14.53 51.94
CA TRP A 65 -5.85 14.63 51.02
C TRP A 65 -5.22 13.28 50.71
N PHE A 66 -5.02 12.43 51.73
CA PHE A 66 -4.49 11.07 51.53
C PHE A 66 -5.47 10.18 50.77
N ARG A 67 -6.79 10.27 51.07
CA ARG A 67 -7.82 9.52 50.33
C ARG A 67 -7.86 9.90 48.85
N GLY A 68 -7.81 11.19 48.53
CA GLY A 68 -7.78 11.65 47.13
C GLY A 68 -6.56 11.16 46.36
N ARG A 69 -5.38 11.08 47.01
CA ARG A 69 -4.18 10.49 46.39
C ARG A 69 -4.27 8.98 46.23
N ALA A 70 -4.77 8.27 47.24
CA ALA A 70 -4.96 6.83 47.17
C ALA A 70 -5.93 6.45 46.05
N GLU A 71 -7.03 7.20 45.91
CA GLU A 71 -8.01 7.02 44.83
C GLU A 71 -7.45 7.39 43.45
N ALA A 72 -6.65 8.46 43.34
CA ALA A 72 -5.97 8.79 42.10
C ALA A 72 -4.98 7.70 41.67
N ILE A 73 -4.21 7.13 42.61
CA ILE A 73 -3.27 6.05 42.35
C ILE A 73 -4.00 4.77 41.98
N SER A 74 -5.05 4.39 42.71
CA SER A 74 -5.83 3.19 42.38
C SER A 74 -6.49 3.32 41.00
N CYS A 75 -7.06 4.49 40.69
CA CYS A 75 -7.61 4.79 39.37
C CYS A 75 -6.55 4.73 38.26
N ALA A 76 -5.33 5.22 38.51
CA ALA A 76 -4.23 5.14 37.55
C ALA A 76 -3.79 3.69 37.32
N ILE A 77 -3.69 2.88 38.38
CA ILE A 77 -3.32 1.46 38.29
C ILE A 77 -4.39 0.68 37.52
N THR A 78 -5.67 0.89 37.81
CA THR A 78 -6.76 0.19 37.10
C THR A 78 -6.81 0.60 35.63
N LYS A 79 -6.65 1.90 35.32
CA LYS A 79 -6.56 2.38 33.93
C LYS A 79 -5.36 1.78 33.20
N ALA A 80 -4.19 1.74 33.82
CA ALA A 80 -3.00 1.13 33.24
C ALA A 80 -3.18 -0.38 33.01
N GLY A 81 -3.82 -1.08 33.96
CA GLY A 81 -4.17 -2.50 33.82
C GLY A 81 -5.11 -2.75 32.64
N ASN A 82 -6.17 -1.97 32.54
CA ASN A 82 -7.13 -2.05 31.43
C ASN A 82 -6.49 -1.73 30.08
N ALA A 83 -5.64 -0.71 30.02
CA ALA A 83 -4.90 -0.35 28.80
C ALA A 83 -3.93 -1.47 28.39
N LYS A 84 -3.22 -2.08 29.34
CA LYS A 84 -2.35 -3.23 29.07
C LYS A 84 -3.14 -4.43 28.58
N ALA A 85 -4.29 -4.72 29.17
CA ALA A 85 -5.16 -5.82 28.73
C ALA A 85 -5.70 -5.59 27.31
N ALA A 86 -6.12 -4.36 27.00
CA ALA A 86 -6.57 -3.99 25.66
C ALA A 86 -5.44 -4.11 24.62
N ALA A 87 -4.25 -3.61 24.93
CA ALA A 87 -3.08 -3.74 24.05
C ALA A 87 -2.68 -5.22 23.84
N ALA A 88 -2.72 -6.04 24.89
CA ALA A 88 -2.44 -7.47 24.77
C ALA A 88 -3.49 -8.21 23.93
N ALA A 89 -4.77 -7.81 24.00
CA ALA A 89 -5.81 -8.35 23.13
C ALA A 89 -5.59 -7.97 21.66
N GLN A 90 -5.26 -6.71 21.38
CA GLN A 90 -4.93 -6.24 20.02
C GLN A 90 -3.69 -6.94 19.47
N LEU A 91 -2.66 -7.15 20.29
CA LEU A 91 -1.46 -7.87 19.88
C LEU A 91 -1.80 -9.31 19.46
N ARG A 92 -2.59 -10.03 20.27
CA ARG A 92 -3.02 -11.40 19.92
C ARG A 92 -3.85 -11.43 18.64
N GLU A 93 -4.74 -10.46 18.45
CA GLU A 93 -5.53 -10.38 17.21
C GLU A 93 -4.63 -10.11 16.00
N ALA A 94 -3.66 -9.22 16.12
CA ALA A 94 -2.68 -8.95 15.07
C ALA A 94 -1.82 -10.18 14.76
N GLU A 95 -1.32 -10.89 15.78
CA GLU A 95 -0.56 -12.13 15.63
C GLU A 95 -1.38 -13.21 14.92
N MET A 96 -2.66 -13.38 15.29
CA MET A 96 -3.55 -14.33 14.59
C MET A 96 -3.76 -13.93 13.13
N LYS A 97 -3.97 -12.65 12.84
CA LYS A 97 -4.10 -12.15 11.46
C LYS A 97 -2.82 -12.38 10.66
N LEU A 98 -1.66 -12.12 11.24
CA LEU A 98 -0.37 -12.37 10.59
C LEU A 98 -0.17 -13.85 10.28
N ALA A 99 -0.44 -14.74 11.24
CA ALA A 99 -0.35 -16.18 11.02
C ALA A 99 -1.33 -16.68 9.95
N ASN A 100 -2.51 -16.06 9.84
CA ASN A 100 -3.46 -16.38 8.77
C ASN A 100 -2.98 -15.87 7.41
N LEU A 101 -2.45 -14.64 7.34
CA LEU A 101 -1.89 -14.07 6.12
C LEU A 101 -0.71 -14.89 5.59
N GLU A 102 0.16 -15.41 6.46
CA GLU A 102 1.25 -16.29 6.04
C GLU A 102 0.75 -17.57 5.36
N LYS A 103 -0.36 -18.15 5.86
CA LYS A 103 -1.01 -19.31 5.24
C LYS A 103 -1.66 -18.94 3.90
N GLU A 104 -2.41 -17.85 3.86
CA GLU A 104 -3.04 -17.37 2.61
C GLU A 104 -1.99 -17.07 1.54
N VAL A 105 -0.86 -16.46 1.90
CA VAL A 105 0.25 -16.21 0.97
C VAL A 105 0.87 -17.52 0.47
N ALA A 106 1.04 -18.52 1.34
CA ALA A 106 1.54 -19.83 0.93
C ALA A 106 0.58 -20.54 -0.03
N GLU A 107 -0.72 -20.51 0.26
CA GLU A 107 -1.77 -21.07 -0.61
C GLU A 107 -1.83 -20.35 -1.97
N LEU A 108 -1.79 -19.01 -1.97
CA LEU A 108 -1.77 -18.22 -3.20
C LEU A 108 -0.53 -18.50 -4.05
N ARG A 109 0.65 -18.68 -3.43
CA ARG A 109 1.87 -19.05 -4.15
C ARG A 109 1.74 -20.43 -4.79
N ALA A 110 1.25 -21.41 -4.04
CA ALA A 110 1.05 -22.76 -4.55
C ALA A 110 0.04 -22.78 -5.71
N LEU A 111 -1.06 -22.05 -5.59
CA LEU A 111 -2.04 -21.90 -6.67
C LEU A 111 -1.43 -21.22 -7.89
N ALA A 112 -0.70 -20.12 -7.71
CA ALA A 112 -0.06 -19.40 -8.81
C ALA A 112 0.98 -20.26 -9.54
N GLU A 113 1.76 -21.07 -8.82
CA GLU A 113 2.71 -22.02 -9.43
C GLU A 113 1.98 -23.10 -10.25
N GLN A 114 0.88 -23.64 -9.72
CA GLN A 114 0.06 -24.63 -10.42
C GLN A 114 -0.59 -24.04 -11.68
N GLU A 115 -1.18 -22.85 -11.58
CA GLU A 115 -1.80 -22.15 -12.69
C GLU A 115 -0.77 -21.76 -13.75
N ALA A 116 0.41 -21.26 -13.35
CA ALA A 116 1.49 -20.95 -14.28
C ALA A 116 1.96 -22.19 -15.06
N ALA A 117 2.12 -23.33 -14.39
CA ALA A 117 2.51 -24.58 -15.05
C ALA A 117 1.44 -25.08 -16.05
N ALA A 118 0.16 -24.95 -15.67
CA ALA A 118 -0.96 -25.30 -16.55
C ALA A 118 -1.04 -24.36 -17.77
N GLU A 119 -0.87 -23.06 -17.56
CA GLU A 119 -0.95 -22.06 -18.62
C GLU A 119 0.24 -22.18 -19.59
N VAL A 120 1.46 -22.43 -19.10
CA VAL A 120 2.62 -22.72 -19.97
C VAL A 120 2.35 -23.91 -20.89
N THR A 121 1.73 -24.97 -20.35
CA THR A 121 1.37 -26.15 -21.14
C THR A 121 0.32 -25.80 -22.19
N ARG A 122 -0.72 -25.05 -21.81
CA ARG A 122 -1.79 -24.61 -22.72
C ARG A 122 -1.24 -23.73 -23.85
N ILE A 123 -0.42 -22.73 -23.52
CA ILE A 123 0.24 -21.85 -24.49
C ILE A 123 1.08 -22.69 -25.44
N ARG A 124 1.87 -23.63 -24.93
CA ARG A 124 2.73 -24.48 -25.78
C ARG A 124 1.92 -25.30 -26.79
N ILE A 125 0.78 -25.86 -26.37
CA ILE A 125 -0.11 -26.62 -27.26
C ILE A 125 -0.73 -25.69 -28.32
N ALA A 126 -1.24 -24.52 -27.91
CA ALA A 126 -1.81 -23.53 -28.81
C ALA A 126 -0.78 -23.04 -29.84
N THR A 127 0.41 -22.64 -29.37
CA THR A 127 1.52 -22.20 -30.24
C THR A 127 1.92 -23.29 -31.22
N ARG A 128 1.98 -24.56 -30.81
CA ARG A 128 2.30 -25.65 -31.74
C ARG A 128 1.25 -25.79 -32.85
N SER A 129 -0.04 -25.74 -32.49
CA SER A 129 -1.12 -25.77 -33.49
C SER A 129 -1.06 -24.58 -34.43
N ASP A 130 -0.76 -23.39 -33.92
CA ASP A 130 -0.67 -22.19 -34.74
C ASP A 130 0.55 -22.21 -35.67
N LEU A 131 1.69 -22.73 -35.20
CA LEU A 131 2.86 -22.98 -36.06
C LEU A 131 2.53 -23.95 -37.19
N GLU A 132 1.81 -25.04 -36.91
CA GLU A 132 1.38 -26.00 -37.94
C GLU A 132 0.45 -25.35 -38.98
N LYS A 133 -0.50 -24.52 -38.53
CA LYS A 133 -1.39 -23.75 -39.44
C LYS A 133 -0.63 -22.73 -40.28
N ILE A 134 0.29 -21.99 -39.68
CA ILE A 134 1.13 -21.00 -40.37
C ILE A 134 1.98 -21.70 -41.42
N ALA A 135 2.61 -22.83 -41.09
CA ALA A 135 3.40 -23.60 -42.03
C ALA A 135 2.56 -24.12 -43.20
N ALA A 136 1.35 -24.63 -42.92
CA ALA A 136 0.43 -25.08 -43.96
C ALA A 136 -0.02 -23.92 -44.87
N ALA A 137 -0.37 -22.77 -44.30
CA ALA A 137 -0.75 -21.58 -45.06
C ALA A 137 0.41 -21.06 -45.93
N ALA A 138 1.61 -20.98 -45.37
CA ALA A 138 2.81 -20.55 -46.10
C ALA A 138 3.12 -21.48 -47.28
N ASN A 139 3.04 -22.81 -47.08
CA ASN A 139 3.24 -23.77 -48.17
C ASN A 139 2.18 -23.62 -49.26
N ALA A 140 0.91 -23.46 -48.89
CA ALA A 140 -0.17 -23.25 -49.85
C ALA A 140 0.02 -21.95 -50.65
N GLU A 141 0.52 -20.89 -50.01
CA GLU A 141 0.81 -19.62 -50.66
C GLU A 141 2.01 -19.71 -51.60
N ILE A 142 3.08 -20.41 -51.20
CA ILE A 142 4.22 -20.71 -52.07
C ILE A 142 3.76 -21.50 -53.31
N GLU A 143 2.97 -22.56 -53.13
CA GLU A 143 2.46 -23.36 -54.26
C GLU A 143 1.54 -22.55 -55.19
N ALA A 144 0.74 -21.64 -54.65
CA ALA A 144 -0.09 -20.74 -55.45
C ALA A 144 0.76 -19.76 -56.25
N ALA A 145 1.75 -19.13 -55.61
CA ALA A 145 2.70 -18.22 -56.25
C ALA A 145 3.52 -18.93 -57.33
N GLU A 146 4.03 -20.14 -57.07
CA GLU A 146 4.76 -20.93 -58.06
C GLU A 146 3.91 -21.23 -59.29
N ARG A 147 2.64 -21.62 -59.08
CA ARG A 147 1.72 -21.89 -60.20
C ARG A 147 1.45 -20.62 -61.01
N ALA A 148 1.24 -19.48 -60.34
CA ALA A 148 1.06 -18.19 -61.00
C ALA A 148 2.29 -17.81 -61.84
N SER A 149 3.49 -17.84 -61.24
CA SER A 149 4.74 -17.52 -61.95
C SER A 149 5.03 -18.47 -63.12
N ARG A 150 4.73 -19.78 -62.98
CA ARG A 150 4.86 -20.74 -64.10
C ARG A 150 3.92 -20.40 -65.26
N LEU A 151 2.69 -19.96 -64.96
CA LEU A 151 1.73 -19.54 -65.99
C LEU A 151 2.19 -18.25 -66.67
N GLU A 152 2.69 -17.27 -65.91
CA GLU A 152 3.26 -16.03 -66.45
C GLU A 152 4.44 -16.29 -67.38
N LEU A 153 5.39 -17.14 -66.97
CA LEU A 153 6.53 -17.53 -67.81
C LEU A 153 6.10 -18.23 -69.11
N LYS A 154 5.10 -19.13 -69.04
CA LYS A 154 4.54 -19.78 -70.22
C LYS A 154 3.88 -18.78 -71.17
N ALA A 155 3.10 -17.84 -70.64
CA ALA A 155 2.45 -16.80 -71.43
C ALA A 155 3.48 -15.90 -72.11
N LEU A 156 4.54 -15.52 -71.40
CA LEU A 156 5.61 -14.68 -71.94
C LEU A 156 6.43 -15.43 -73.02
N ALA A 157 6.74 -16.70 -72.79
CA ALA A 157 7.40 -17.55 -73.80
C ALA A 157 6.54 -17.73 -75.07
N ALA A 158 5.23 -17.97 -74.91
CA ALA A 158 4.30 -18.06 -76.04
C ALA A 158 4.24 -16.74 -76.82
N LYS A 159 4.18 -15.59 -76.13
CA LYS A 159 4.20 -14.27 -76.75
C LYS A 159 5.50 -14.04 -77.55
N LEU A 160 6.66 -14.30 -76.95
CA LEU A 160 7.95 -14.16 -77.63
C LEU A 160 8.07 -15.11 -78.84
N ALA A 161 7.53 -16.32 -78.75
CA ALA A 161 7.53 -17.27 -79.87
C ALA A 161 6.66 -16.77 -81.03
N VAL A 162 5.49 -16.18 -80.75
CA VAL A 162 4.63 -15.57 -81.78
C VAL A 162 5.31 -14.36 -82.42
N GLU A 163 5.86 -13.43 -81.62
CA GLU A 163 6.59 -12.26 -82.13
C GLU A 163 7.81 -12.68 -82.96
N GLY A 164 8.53 -13.71 -82.54
CA GLY A 164 9.65 -14.28 -83.29
C GLY A 164 9.21 -14.91 -84.62
N ALA A 165 8.12 -15.69 -84.61
CA ALA A 165 7.55 -16.28 -85.81
C ALA A 165 7.06 -15.21 -86.81
N GLU A 166 6.41 -14.16 -86.32
CA GLU A 166 5.98 -13.01 -87.12
C GLU A 166 7.19 -12.31 -87.78
N SER A 167 8.26 -12.07 -87.01
CA SER A 167 9.50 -11.49 -87.53
C SER A 167 10.15 -12.35 -88.62
N LEU A 168 10.17 -13.68 -88.44
CA LEU A 168 10.69 -14.61 -89.44
C LEU A 168 9.80 -14.64 -90.70
N LEU A 169 8.48 -14.70 -90.54
CA LEU A 169 7.53 -14.70 -91.64
C LEU A 169 7.64 -13.41 -92.47
N ALA A 170 7.74 -12.25 -91.81
CA ALA A 170 7.96 -10.97 -92.47
C ALA A 170 9.26 -10.93 -93.30
N LYS A 171 10.31 -11.62 -92.87
CA LYS A 171 11.58 -11.73 -93.62
C LYS A 171 11.51 -12.73 -94.78
N GLN A 172 10.69 -13.77 -94.68
CA GLN A 172 10.59 -14.85 -95.69
C GLN A 172 9.44 -14.68 -96.70
N LEU A 173 8.52 -13.73 -96.46
CA LEU A 173 7.43 -13.38 -97.37
C LEU A 173 7.97 -12.80 -98.68
N THR A 174 8.13 -13.68 -99.66
CA THR A 174 8.43 -13.37 -101.06
C THR A 174 7.20 -13.63 -101.93
N ALA A 175 7.10 -12.99 -103.09
CA ALA A 175 5.95 -13.14 -104.00
C ALA A 175 5.68 -14.61 -104.38
N GLN A 176 6.72 -15.45 -104.44
CA GLN A 176 6.61 -16.88 -104.75
C GLN A 176 6.09 -17.71 -103.57
N ALA A 177 6.47 -17.38 -102.33
CA ALA A 177 5.92 -18.01 -101.13
C ALA A 177 4.42 -17.69 -100.95
N GLN A 178 4.01 -16.46 -101.30
CA GLN A 178 2.62 -16.02 -101.22
C GLN A 178 1.72 -16.73 -102.25
N ALA A 179 2.20 -16.92 -103.49
CA ALA A 179 1.47 -17.70 -104.50
C ALA A 179 1.27 -19.17 -104.08
N GLY A 180 2.28 -19.79 -103.45
CA GLY A 180 2.19 -21.16 -102.92
C GLY A 180 1.18 -21.31 -101.77
N LEU A 181 1.08 -20.32 -100.88
CA LEU A 181 0.09 -20.29 -99.80
C LEU A 181 -1.35 -20.26 -100.34
N ILE A 182 -1.61 -19.41 -101.34
CA ILE A 182 -2.94 -19.29 -101.97
C ILE A 182 -3.31 -20.61 -102.67
N GLY A 183 -2.38 -21.22 -103.41
CA GLY A 183 -2.61 -22.51 -104.06
C GLY A 183 -2.91 -23.64 -103.06
N ASN A 184 -2.20 -23.70 -101.94
CA ASN A 184 -2.45 -24.69 -100.89
C ASN A 184 -3.77 -24.45 -100.15
N PHE A 185 -4.15 -23.19 -99.93
CA PHE A 185 -5.43 -22.85 -99.29
C PHE A 185 -6.62 -23.26 -100.15
N VAL A 186 -6.59 -22.95 -101.45
CA VAL A 186 -7.63 -23.39 -102.42
C VAL A 186 -7.74 -24.91 -102.42
N LYS A 187 -6.60 -25.63 -102.47
CA LYS A 187 -6.57 -27.09 -102.44
C LYS A 187 -7.10 -27.68 -101.12
N SER A 188 -6.90 -26.99 -99.99
CA SER A 188 -7.45 -27.39 -98.69
C SER A 188 -8.96 -27.21 -98.59
N LEU A 189 -9.51 -26.22 -99.31
CA LEU A 189 -10.96 -26.02 -99.40
C LEU A 189 -11.62 -27.05 -100.33
N GLU A 190 -10.93 -27.44 -101.40
CA GLU A 190 -11.38 -28.52 -102.29
C GLU A 190 -11.33 -29.91 -101.63
N GLY A 191 -10.47 -30.10 -100.62
CA GLY A 191 -10.30 -31.37 -99.89
C GLY A 191 -11.19 -31.56 -98.65
N MET A 192 -12.04 -30.58 -98.29
CA MET A 192 -13.03 -30.73 -97.21
C MET A 192 -14.37 -31.18 -97.82
N PRO A 193 -14.74 -32.48 -97.73
CA PRO A 193 -16.09 -32.90 -98.05
C PRO A 193 -17.07 -32.26 -97.05
N ASN A 194 -18.19 -31.72 -97.56
CA ASN A 194 -19.29 -31.15 -96.77
C ASN A 194 -19.75 -32.08 -95.64
#